data_AF-A0A0G1UZI8-F1
#
_entry.id   AF-A0A0G1UZI8-F1
#
_cell.length_a   1.000
_cell.length_b   1.000
_cell.length_c   1.000
_cell.angle_alpha   90.00
_cell.angle_beta   90.00
_cell.angle_gamma   90.00
#
_symmetry.space_group_name_H-M   'P 1'
#
loop_
_entity.id
_entity.type
_entity.pdbx_description
1 polymer ?
#
loop_
_entity_poly.entity_id
_entity_poly.type
_entity_poly.pdbx_seq_one_letter_code
_entity_poly.pdbx_strand_id
1 'polypeptide(L)'
;MLRKLVLFIGLLSVVSLISDTKISYAANDPSFACLDAAGPTQVVTGFYGTGKFEPETAPFKKFDARTASFEIPYDISWGKVVLRGSSDSHDMCWAGGYVTAALDWHDLDISWDQSKHGYDQSGTYRNTAAVESFHNRTTWTGLHIYNVHDGIRTTDSNDNWRIQHVWLDYIRDDCVENDHIHSGEIYDVLFDGCYVGFSSRPSSTGYSGINTIIKMNKMLMRMEPMPYPYKWDTKSDPTFTVPGYGVTPFGYGNTFKLDNGNEPNFEITNSIFLHEYDSEKDIFPPIAKVTVCANNTLIWLGDPTKAPFSLLDQINAKFPGCLILITGKVQGKTLWKDKVADWHQRHPDVGVNRKPAVPGEYTWPRYQGSVIGDADGDGKVDGKDYLIWLSHYNQPTTNGVKDGDFDINGNVNGLDYLIWLSNYGS
;
A
#
# COMPACT_ATOMS: atom_id res chain seq x y z
N MET A 1 -2.49 71.51 12.76
CA MET A 1 -3.13 70.18 12.95
C MET A 1 -2.63 69.25 11.86
N LEU A 2 -1.62 68.42 12.15
CA LEU A 2 -1.15 67.34 11.29
C LEU A 2 -1.75 66.04 11.84
N ARG A 3 -2.65 65.38 11.10
CA ARG A 3 -3.08 64.01 11.42
C ARG A 3 -2.31 63.05 10.53
N LYS A 4 -1.46 62.24 11.16
CA LYS A 4 -0.81 61.05 10.56
C LYS A 4 -1.91 60.04 10.21
N LEU A 5 -1.96 59.61 8.96
CA LEU A 5 -2.68 58.41 8.55
C LEU A 5 -1.65 57.28 8.49
N VAL A 6 -1.75 56.35 9.43
CA VAL A 6 -0.98 55.09 9.43
C VAL A 6 -1.71 54.14 8.49
N LEU A 7 -1.07 53.75 7.39
CA LEU A 7 -1.58 52.74 6.48
C LEU A 7 -1.12 51.37 6.99
N PHE A 8 -2.06 50.61 7.57
CA PHE A 8 -1.88 49.18 7.85
C PHE A 8 -1.88 48.43 6.51
N ILE A 9 -0.72 47.91 6.11
CA ILE A 9 -0.63 46.92 5.03
C ILE A 9 -1.02 45.58 5.66
N GLY A 10 -2.26 45.16 5.45
CA GLY A 10 -2.73 43.83 5.80
C GLY A 10 -2.02 42.78 4.94
N LEU A 11 -1.57 41.70 5.58
CA LEU A 11 -1.17 40.45 4.93
C LEU A 11 -2.30 40.04 3.96
N LEU A 12 -2.04 40.10 2.65
CA LEU A 12 -2.86 39.35 1.69
C LEU A 12 -2.47 37.88 1.83
N SER A 13 -3.32 37.11 2.50
CA SER A 13 -3.36 35.66 2.35
C SER A 13 -3.62 35.35 0.87
N VAL A 14 -2.61 34.84 0.17
CA VAL A 14 -2.79 34.27 -1.16
C VAL A 14 -3.58 32.98 -0.99
N VAL A 15 -4.91 33.09 -1.04
CA VAL A 15 -5.78 31.93 -1.26
C VAL A 15 -5.57 31.56 -2.71
N SER A 16 -4.71 30.57 -2.95
CA SER A 16 -4.62 29.93 -4.26
C SER A 16 -5.98 29.32 -4.55
N LEU A 17 -6.74 29.95 -5.44
CA LEU A 17 -7.92 29.36 -6.07
C LEU A 17 -7.41 28.17 -6.87
N ILE A 18 -7.42 26.98 -6.27
CA ILE A 18 -7.34 25.73 -7.00
C ILE A 18 -8.55 25.75 -7.92
N SER A 19 -8.34 26.00 -9.21
CA SER A 19 -9.37 25.74 -10.19
C SER A 19 -9.65 24.24 -10.11
N ASP A 20 -10.84 23.87 -9.64
CA ASP A 20 -11.41 22.53 -9.78
C ASP A 20 -11.62 22.23 -11.27
N THR A 21 -10.54 22.13 -12.03
CA THR A 21 -10.56 21.36 -13.26
C THR A 21 -10.80 19.93 -12.81
N LYS A 22 -12.07 19.53 -12.79
CA LYS A 22 -12.46 18.13 -12.82
C LYS A 22 -11.69 17.50 -13.97
N ILE A 23 -10.55 16.89 -13.67
CA ILE A 23 -9.87 16.04 -14.63
C ILE A 23 -10.80 14.85 -14.83
N SER A 24 -11.69 14.94 -15.81
CA SER A 24 -12.45 13.81 -16.29
C SER A 24 -11.48 12.97 -17.11
N TYR A 25 -10.89 11.96 -16.49
CA TYR A 25 -10.19 10.93 -17.24
C TYR A 25 -11.22 10.22 -18.13
N ALA A 26 -10.88 9.98 -19.40
CA ALA A 26 -11.79 9.34 -20.34
C ALA A 26 -12.33 8.03 -19.74
N ALA A 27 -13.64 7.81 -19.83
CA ALA A 27 -14.33 6.67 -19.22
C ALA A 27 -13.98 5.29 -19.83
N ASN A 28 -13.01 5.21 -20.75
CA ASN A 28 -12.85 4.10 -21.67
C ASN A 28 -11.41 3.52 -21.71
N ASP A 29 -10.69 3.45 -20.59
CA ASP A 29 -9.50 2.59 -20.50
C ASP A 29 -9.91 1.27 -19.82
N PRO A 30 -10.31 0.24 -20.58
CA PRO A 30 -10.81 -0.99 -19.98
C PRO A 30 -9.67 -1.68 -19.24
N SER A 31 -9.87 -1.95 -17.93
CA SER A 31 -8.87 -2.57 -17.05
C SER A 31 -8.28 -3.88 -17.57
N PHE A 32 -8.93 -4.52 -18.55
CA PHE A 32 -8.52 -5.82 -19.10
C PHE A 32 -8.32 -5.80 -20.63
N ALA A 33 -8.05 -4.64 -21.23
CA ALA A 33 -7.82 -4.49 -22.68
C ALA A 33 -6.79 -5.50 -23.24
N CYS A 34 -5.82 -5.91 -22.43
CA CYS A 34 -4.80 -6.87 -22.84
C CYS A 34 -5.36 -8.26 -23.19
N LEU A 35 -6.56 -8.62 -22.71
CA LEU A 35 -7.19 -9.91 -23.03
C LEU A 35 -7.62 -10.00 -24.50
N ASP A 36 -7.84 -8.85 -25.13
CA ASP A 36 -8.23 -8.73 -26.54
C ASP A 36 -7.02 -8.88 -27.51
N ALA A 37 -5.80 -8.85 -26.99
CA ALA A 37 -4.59 -9.03 -27.79
C ALA A 37 -4.49 -10.45 -28.37
N ALA A 38 -3.67 -10.64 -29.41
CA ALA A 38 -3.37 -11.97 -29.94
C ALA A 38 -2.53 -12.80 -28.95
N GLY A 39 -2.58 -14.13 -29.09
CA GLY A 39 -1.78 -15.06 -28.29
C GLY A 39 -2.62 -16.08 -27.51
N PRO A 40 -1.98 -17.12 -26.94
CA PRO A 40 -2.67 -18.14 -26.16
C PRO A 40 -3.37 -17.54 -24.93
N THR A 41 -4.58 -18.00 -24.62
CA THR A 41 -5.30 -17.58 -23.41
C THR A 41 -5.46 -18.77 -22.47
N GLN A 42 -5.17 -18.56 -21.19
CA GLN A 42 -5.52 -19.46 -20.11
C GLN A 42 -6.54 -18.77 -19.21
N VAL A 43 -7.69 -19.42 -19.00
CA VAL A 43 -8.65 -19.00 -17.97
C VAL A 43 -8.20 -19.59 -16.64
N VAL A 44 -8.05 -18.75 -15.63
CA VAL A 44 -7.67 -19.10 -14.26
C VAL A 44 -8.84 -18.76 -13.35
N THR A 45 -9.38 -19.75 -12.65
CA THR A 45 -10.63 -19.59 -11.88
C THR A 45 -10.61 -20.42 -10.61
N GLY A 46 -11.37 -19.99 -9.60
CA GLY A 46 -11.47 -20.68 -8.33
C GLY A 46 -10.46 -20.20 -7.30
N PHE A 47 -10.29 -20.99 -6.24
CA PHE A 47 -9.48 -20.64 -5.07
C PHE A 47 -8.17 -21.44 -5.03
N TYR A 48 -7.06 -20.77 -4.78
CA TYR A 48 -5.72 -21.34 -4.70
C TYR A 48 -5.06 -21.02 -3.34
N GLY A 49 -5.35 -21.83 -2.33
CA GLY A 49 -4.85 -21.64 -0.95
C GLY A 49 -3.57 -22.39 -0.59
N THR A 50 -3.13 -23.35 -1.41
CA THR A 50 -1.94 -24.17 -1.12
C THR A 50 -0.82 -23.88 -2.10
N GLY A 51 0.43 -23.97 -1.62
CA GLY A 51 1.64 -23.81 -2.44
C GLY A 51 1.67 -22.53 -3.29
N LYS A 52 2.53 -22.53 -4.30
CA LYS A 52 2.59 -21.48 -5.32
C LYS A 52 1.71 -21.83 -6.51
N PHE A 53 1.19 -20.81 -7.18
CA PHE A 53 0.57 -20.94 -8.50
C PHE A 53 1.59 -20.54 -9.57
N GLU A 54 2.11 -21.55 -10.28
CA GLU A 54 3.14 -21.37 -11.32
C GLU A 54 2.64 -21.96 -12.64
N PRO A 55 1.90 -21.18 -13.47
CA PRO A 55 1.39 -21.68 -14.73
C PRO A 55 2.50 -21.69 -15.79
N GLU A 56 2.34 -22.55 -16.81
CA GLU A 56 3.23 -22.52 -17.98
C GLU A 56 3.18 -21.15 -18.68
N THR A 57 4.35 -20.62 -19.04
CA THR A 57 4.48 -19.34 -19.75
C THR A 57 4.70 -19.56 -21.25
N ALA A 58 4.34 -18.57 -22.06
CA ALA A 58 4.63 -18.53 -23.50
C ALA A 58 4.61 -17.07 -24.00
N PRO A 59 5.25 -16.77 -25.15
CA PRO A 59 5.14 -15.46 -25.78
C PRO A 59 3.67 -15.03 -25.95
N PHE A 60 3.35 -13.78 -25.62
CA PHE A 60 2.03 -13.18 -25.76
C PHE A 60 0.91 -13.92 -25.01
N LYS A 61 1.26 -14.78 -24.04
CA LYS A 61 0.25 -15.54 -23.28
C LYS A 61 -0.54 -14.61 -22.37
N LYS A 62 -1.86 -14.81 -22.37
CA LYS A 62 -2.83 -14.08 -21.55
C LYS A 62 -3.39 -15.01 -20.48
N PHE A 63 -3.45 -14.52 -19.25
CA PHE A 63 -4.07 -15.19 -18.12
C PHE A 63 -5.30 -14.39 -17.71
N ASP A 64 -6.49 -14.94 -17.95
CA ASP A 64 -7.75 -14.36 -17.48
C ASP A 64 -8.04 -14.92 -16.10
N ALA A 65 -7.66 -14.18 -15.06
CA ALA A 65 -7.75 -14.55 -13.65
C ALA A 65 -8.84 -13.77 -12.90
N ARG A 66 -9.76 -13.09 -13.62
CA ARG A 66 -10.80 -12.23 -13.02
C ARG A 66 -11.69 -12.95 -12.00
N THR A 67 -11.83 -14.26 -12.11
CA THR A 67 -12.62 -15.11 -11.20
C THR A 67 -11.76 -15.98 -10.28
N ALA A 68 -10.46 -15.71 -10.19
CA ALA A 68 -9.53 -16.42 -9.31
C ALA A 68 -9.30 -15.68 -7.99
N SER A 69 -9.01 -16.44 -6.95
CA SER A 69 -8.52 -15.93 -5.66
C SER A 69 -7.34 -16.76 -5.18
N PHE A 70 -6.31 -16.10 -4.69
CA PHE A 70 -5.06 -16.70 -4.25
C PHE A 70 -4.83 -16.30 -2.80
N GLU A 71 -4.58 -17.29 -1.96
CA GLU A 71 -4.22 -17.07 -0.57
C GLU A 71 -2.77 -17.52 -0.36
N ILE A 72 -1.94 -16.67 0.25
CA ILE A 72 -0.55 -16.99 0.59
C ILE A 72 -0.57 -17.80 1.90
N PRO A 73 -0.31 -19.12 1.86
CA PRO A 73 -0.20 -19.92 3.06
C PRO A 73 1.13 -19.65 3.78
N TYR A 74 1.21 -20.07 5.03
CA TYR A 74 2.41 -19.93 5.86
C TYR A 74 3.66 -20.64 5.33
N ASP A 75 3.50 -21.65 4.46
CA ASP A 75 4.55 -22.57 4.05
C ASP A 75 5.27 -22.19 2.73
N ILE A 76 5.01 -20.99 2.18
CA ILE A 76 5.69 -20.52 0.97
C ILE A 76 6.61 -19.32 1.22
N SER A 77 7.63 -19.23 0.36
CA SER A 77 8.54 -18.10 0.24
C SER A 77 8.45 -17.47 -1.16
N TRP A 78 8.74 -16.17 -1.32
CA TRP A 78 8.69 -15.44 -2.62
C TRP A 78 7.27 -15.28 -3.20
N GLY A 79 7.11 -15.18 -4.52
CA GLY A 79 5.81 -14.94 -5.16
C GLY A 79 4.78 -16.07 -4.95
N LYS A 80 3.52 -15.70 -4.69
CA LYS A 80 2.37 -16.64 -4.70
C LYS A 80 1.92 -16.98 -6.11
N VAL A 81 1.75 -15.98 -6.97
CA VAL A 81 1.56 -16.17 -8.42
C VAL A 81 2.89 -15.88 -9.10
N VAL A 82 3.49 -16.89 -9.73
CA VAL A 82 4.83 -16.76 -10.32
C VAL A 82 4.77 -17.04 -11.80
N LEU A 83 5.08 -16.03 -12.62
CA LEU A 83 5.30 -16.20 -14.05
C LEU A 83 6.78 -16.50 -14.30
N ARG A 84 7.15 -17.76 -14.06
CA ARG A 84 8.48 -18.33 -14.31
C ARG A 84 8.37 -19.37 -15.43
N GLY A 85 9.33 -19.40 -16.36
CA GLY A 85 9.32 -20.35 -17.46
C GLY A 85 10.38 -20.09 -18.52
N SER A 86 10.11 -20.45 -19.78
CA SER A 86 11.10 -20.41 -20.88
C SER A 86 11.68 -19.01 -21.10
N SER A 87 12.96 -18.94 -21.50
CA SER A 87 13.67 -17.70 -21.89
C SER A 87 12.98 -16.94 -23.03
N ASP A 88 12.15 -17.64 -23.81
CA ASP A 88 11.40 -17.03 -24.92
C ASP A 88 10.09 -16.38 -24.46
N SER A 89 9.72 -16.47 -23.18
CA SER A 89 8.49 -15.86 -22.67
C SER A 89 8.62 -14.34 -22.63
N HIS A 90 7.66 -13.63 -23.23
CA HIS A 90 7.63 -12.17 -23.25
C HIS A 90 6.22 -11.66 -23.59
N ASP A 91 5.95 -10.37 -23.35
CA ASP A 91 4.69 -9.71 -23.71
C ASP A 91 3.44 -10.41 -23.13
N MET A 92 3.58 -11.02 -21.96
CA MET A 92 2.48 -11.72 -21.30
C MET A 92 1.55 -10.72 -20.62
N CYS A 93 0.27 -11.08 -20.49
CA CYS A 93 -0.66 -10.34 -19.67
C CYS A 93 -1.32 -11.22 -18.61
N TRP A 94 -1.34 -10.74 -17.37
CA TRP A 94 -2.17 -11.27 -16.30
C TRP A 94 -3.27 -10.28 -15.95
N ALA A 95 -4.53 -10.71 -16.13
CA ALA A 95 -5.72 -9.89 -15.96
C ALA A 95 -6.57 -10.37 -14.79
N GLY A 96 -6.65 -9.56 -13.74
CA GLY A 96 -7.57 -9.77 -12.62
C GLY A 96 -7.07 -10.74 -11.56
N GLY A 97 -7.97 -11.02 -10.63
CA GLY A 97 -7.71 -11.89 -9.49
C GLY A 97 -7.58 -11.12 -8.19
N TYR A 98 -7.80 -11.86 -7.10
CA TYR A 98 -7.62 -11.36 -5.74
C TYR A 98 -6.48 -12.12 -5.07
N VAL A 99 -5.55 -11.43 -4.44
CA VAL A 99 -4.44 -12.05 -3.69
C VAL A 99 -4.45 -11.52 -2.25
N THR A 100 -4.36 -12.42 -1.27
CA THR A 100 -4.25 -12.08 0.16
C THR A 100 -3.33 -13.04 0.87
N ALA A 101 -2.73 -12.66 1.98
CA ALA A 101 -2.17 -13.63 2.91
C ALA A 101 -3.27 -14.25 3.77
N ALA A 102 -3.06 -15.50 4.21
CA ALA A 102 -3.93 -16.15 5.19
C ALA A 102 -3.78 -15.46 6.55
N LEU A 103 -4.91 -15.16 7.19
CA LEU A 103 -4.93 -14.44 8.47
C LEU A 103 -4.42 -15.29 9.63
N ASP A 104 -4.39 -16.62 9.51
CA ASP A 104 -3.85 -17.50 10.55
C ASP A 104 -2.34 -17.31 10.79
N TRP A 105 -1.63 -16.63 9.89
CA TRP A 105 -0.22 -16.27 10.07
C TRP A 105 0.13 -14.81 9.73
N HIS A 106 -0.75 -14.08 9.04
CA HIS A 106 -0.47 -12.72 8.56
C HIS A 106 -1.57 -11.72 8.97
N ASP A 107 -1.78 -11.58 10.28
CA ASP A 107 -2.71 -10.62 10.88
C ASP A 107 -2.35 -9.15 10.56
N LEU A 108 -3.30 -8.24 10.75
CA LEU A 108 -3.10 -6.81 10.45
C LEU A 108 -2.16 -6.10 11.44
N ASP A 109 -1.96 -6.65 12.64
CA ASP A 109 -1.13 -6.10 13.73
C ASP A 109 0.23 -6.75 13.93
N ILE A 110 0.58 -7.71 13.08
CA ILE A 110 1.91 -8.31 13.12
C ILE A 110 2.97 -7.21 12.91
N SER A 111 4.21 -7.49 13.27
CA SER A 111 5.35 -6.64 12.95
C SER A 111 5.82 -6.81 11.51
N TRP A 112 6.57 -5.83 11.00
CA TRP A 112 7.25 -5.99 9.72
C TRP A 112 8.07 -7.29 9.68
N ASP A 113 8.74 -7.64 10.78
CA ASP A 113 9.56 -8.84 10.89
C ASP A 113 8.73 -10.12 10.82
N GLN A 114 7.58 -10.15 11.50
CA GLN A 114 6.63 -11.26 11.41
C GLN A 114 6.01 -11.38 10.02
N SER A 115 5.73 -10.27 9.34
CA SER A 115 5.29 -10.30 7.94
C SER A 115 6.37 -10.90 7.02
N LYS A 116 7.66 -10.60 7.27
CA LYS A 116 8.81 -11.12 6.49
C LYS A 116 9.12 -12.58 6.78
N HIS A 117 9.08 -12.96 8.05
CA HIS A 117 9.66 -14.19 8.59
C HIS A 117 8.65 -15.09 9.28
N GLY A 118 7.36 -14.77 9.29
CA GLY A 118 6.34 -15.45 10.11
C GLY A 118 6.58 -15.33 11.62
N TYR A 119 5.83 -16.09 12.41
CA TYR A 119 5.95 -16.08 13.88
C TYR A 119 7.13 -16.90 14.41
N ASP A 120 7.69 -17.80 13.60
CA ASP A 120 8.82 -18.60 14.02
C ASP A 120 10.14 -17.84 13.88
N GLN A 121 10.74 -17.46 15.01
CA GLN A 121 12.11 -16.94 15.08
C GLN A 121 13.18 -17.99 14.65
N SER A 122 12.76 -19.07 13.98
CA SER A 122 13.61 -20.12 13.43
C SER A 122 14.54 -19.62 12.32
N GLY A 123 14.34 -18.38 11.85
CA GLY A 123 15.10 -17.77 10.77
C GLY A 123 14.64 -18.22 9.38
N THR A 124 13.44 -18.81 9.27
CA THR A 124 12.89 -19.21 7.97
C THR A 124 12.48 -17.96 7.18
N TYR A 125 13.28 -17.61 6.18
CA TYR A 125 13.06 -16.45 5.33
C TYR A 125 11.91 -16.73 4.34
N ARG A 126 10.72 -16.18 4.62
CA ARG A 126 9.56 -16.29 3.72
C ARG A 126 9.66 -15.27 2.60
N ASN A 127 9.75 -13.99 2.94
CA ASN A 127 9.91 -12.92 1.95
C ASN A 127 8.87 -13.02 0.81
N THR A 128 7.59 -13.04 1.18
CA THR A 128 6.52 -13.31 0.21
C THR A 128 6.20 -12.10 -0.65
N ALA A 129 5.73 -12.35 -1.87
CA ALA A 129 5.10 -11.36 -2.72
C ALA A 129 3.76 -11.89 -3.23
N ALA A 130 2.77 -11.03 -3.48
CA ALA A 130 1.52 -11.48 -4.09
C ALA A 130 1.76 -12.05 -5.49
N VAL A 131 2.49 -11.30 -6.33
CA VAL A 131 2.82 -11.73 -7.69
C VAL A 131 4.27 -11.44 -8.04
N GLU A 132 4.84 -12.31 -8.87
CA GLU A 132 6.24 -12.22 -9.29
C GLU A 132 6.37 -12.56 -10.77
N SER A 133 7.16 -11.77 -11.49
CA SER A 133 7.35 -11.94 -12.94
C SER A 133 8.81 -11.90 -13.34
N PHE A 134 9.24 -12.94 -14.06
CA PHE A 134 10.62 -13.10 -14.52
C PHE A 134 10.86 -12.57 -15.92
N HIS A 135 9.83 -12.21 -16.67
CA HIS A 135 9.92 -12.11 -18.12
C HIS A 135 9.62 -10.73 -18.65
N ASN A 136 10.37 -10.30 -19.67
CA ASN A 136 10.26 -9.00 -20.30
C ASN A 136 8.83 -8.65 -20.74
N ARG A 137 8.45 -7.38 -20.59
CA ARG A 137 7.18 -6.82 -21.05
C ARG A 137 5.95 -7.52 -20.46
N THR A 138 6.07 -8.04 -19.24
CA THR A 138 4.91 -8.59 -18.53
C THR A 138 3.99 -7.47 -18.06
N THR A 139 2.70 -7.62 -18.33
CA THR A 139 1.64 -6.73 -17.84
C THR A 139 0.86 -7.39 -16.70
N TRP A 140 0.81 -6.73 -15.55
CA TRP A 140 -0.11 -7.04 -14.46
C TRP A 140 -1.24 -6.01 -14.47
N THR A 141 -2.48 -6.46 -14.64
CA THR A 141 -3.63 -5.55 -14.76
C THR A 141 -4.85 -5.99 -13.97
N GLY A 142 -5.54 -5.04 -13.34
CA GLY A 142 -6.84 -5.28 -12.69
C GLY A 142 -6.83 -6.21 -11.48
N LEU A 143 -5.67 -6.46 -10.88
CA LEU A 143 -5.53 -7.19 -9.62
C LEU A 143 -6.09 -6.38 -8.45
N HIS A 144 -6.64 -7.08 -7.45
CA HIS A 144 -6.75 -6.57 -6.10
C HIS A 144 -5.83 -7.39 -5.18
N ILE A 145 -4.85 -6.74 -4.54
CA ILE A 145 -3.90 -7.36 -3.62
C ILE A 145 -4.12 -6.75 -2.25
N TYR A 146 -4.42 -7.58 -1.25
CA TYR A 146 -4.74 -7.15 0.11
C TYR A 146 -3.85 -7.83 1.15
N ASN A 147 -3.31 -7.08 2.11
CA ASN A 147 -2.63 -7.61 3.30
C ASN A 147 -1.60 -8.70 2.98
N VAL A 148 -0.53 -8.31 2.29
CA VAL A 148 0.61 -9.18 1.95
C VAL A 148 1.91 -8.50 2.33
N HIS A 149 3.01 -9.26 2.34
CA HIS A 149 4.34 -8.68 2.55
C HIS A 149 4.74 -7.72 1.43
N ASP A 150 5.16 -8.23 0.27
CA ASP A 150 5.37 -7.44 -0.94
C ASP A 150 4.18 -7.56 -1.90
N GLY A 151 3.88 -6.49 -2.63
CA GLY A 151 2.81 -6.45 -3.61
C GLY A 151 3.21 -7.12 -4.92
N ILE A 152 3.78 -6.33 -5.84
CA ILE A 152 4.17 -6.79 -7.17
C ILE A 152 5.70 -6.77 -7.28
N ARG A 153 6.30 -7.94 -7.53
CA ARG A 153 7.75 -8.09 -7.72
C ARG A 153 8.11 -8.28 -9.20
N THR A 154 9.11 -7.53 -9.66
CA THR A 154 9.69 -7.66 -11.00
C THR A 154 11.16 -8.10 -10.89
N THR A 155 11.53 -9.16 -11.59
CA THR A 155 12.85 -9.81 -11.42
C THR A 155 13.77 -9.65 -12.64
N ASP A 156 14.97 -10.25 -12.57
CA ASP A 156 16.19 -10.03 -13.37
C ASP A 156 16.06 -9.95 -14.90
N SER A 157 15.06 -10.58 -15.50
CA SER A 157 14.85 -10.58 -16.96
C SER A 157 13.56 -9.88 -17.37
N ASN A 158 13.06 -8.98 -16.52
CA ASN A 158 11.82 -8.28 -16.73
C ASN A 158 12.03 -6.79 -16.98
N ASP A 159 12.46 -6.45 -18.20
CA ASP A 159 12.54 -5.08 -18.67
C ASP A 159 11.26 -4.65 -19.41
N ASN A 160 10.90 -3.37 -19.24
CA ASN A 160 9.68 -2.76 -19.77
C ASN A 160 8.39 -3.42 -19.28
N TRP A 161 8.33 -3.80 -18.00
CA TRP A 161 7.10 -4.30 -17.37
C TRP A 161 6.02 -3.21 -17.30
N ARG A 162 4.77 -3.64 -17.12
CA ARG A 162 3.62 -2.74 -16.92
C ARG A 162 2.76 -3.19 -15.75
N ILE A 163 2.47 -2.26 -14.84
CA ILE A 163 1.55 -2.42 -13.72
C ILE A 163 0.46 -1.38 -13.91
N GLN A 164 -0.78 -1.82 -14.14
CA GLN A 164 -1.85 -0.88 -14.47
C GLN A 164 -3.20 -1.29 -13.91
N HIS A 165 -4.05 -0.33 -13.60
CA HIS A 165 -5.43 -0.60 -13.15
C HIS A 165 -5.51 -1.54 -11.93
N VAL A 166 -4.44 -1.64 -11.14
CA VAL A 166 -4.39 -2.51 -9.96
C VAL A 166 -4.82 -1.73 -8.72
N TRP A 167 -5.40 -2.45 -7.76
CA TRP A 167 -5.66 -1.98 -6.41
C TRP A 167 -4.77 -2.77 -5.45
N LEU A 168 -3.81 -2.09 -4.81
CA LEU A 168 -3.03 -2.64 -3.70
C LEU A 168 -3.54 -2.02 -2.41
N ASP A 169 -3.71 -2.86 -1.41
CA ASP A 169 -4.40 -2.53 -0.18
C ASP A 169 -3.67 -3.14 1.03
N TYR A 170 -3.09 -2.29 1.89
CA TYR A 170 -2.36 -2.72 3.10
C TYR A 170 -1.13 -3.61 2.82
N ILE A 171 -0.17 -3.10 2.04
CA ILE A 171 1.07 -3.82 1.71
C ILE A 171 2.18 -3.53 2.73
N ARG A 172 2.74 -4.59 3.33
CA ARG A 172 3.56 -4.51 4.55
C ARG A 172 5.04 -4.21 4.33
N ASP A 173 5.54 -4.34 3.12
CA ASP A 173 6.85 -3.86 2.69
C ASP A 173 6.70 -3.14 1.34
N ASP A 174 7.18 -3.67 0.22
CA ASP A 174 7.22 -2.94 -1.04
C ASP A 174 5.91 -3.15 -1.84
N CYS A 175 5.14 -2.07 -2.08
CA CYS A 175 3.98 -2.10 -2.99
C CYS A 175 4.41 -2.54 -4.39
N VAL A 176 5.53 -2.01 -4.88
CA VAL A 176 6.21 -2.48 -6.09
C VAL A 176 7.69 -2.67 -5.77
N GLU A 177 8.18 -3.90 -5.96
CA GLU A 177 9.59 -4.27 -5.80
C GLU A 177 10.25 -4.46 -7.18
N ASN A 178 11.01 -3.45 -7.61
CA ASN A 178 11.82 -3.45 -8.83
C ASN A 178 13.32 -3.40 -8.49
N ASP A 179 13.74 -4.26 -7.56
CA ASP A 179 15.12 -4.26 -7.06
C ASP A 179 16.17 -4.62 -8.12
N HIS A 180 15.75 -5.09 -9.30
CA HIS A 180 16.63 -5.33 -10.45
C HIS A 180 16.76 -4.12 -11.40
N ILE A 181 16.17 -2.97 -11.01
CA ILE A 181 16.31 -1.66 -11.67
C ILE A 181 15.93 -1.69 -13.16
N HIS A 182 14.89 -2.42 -13.50
CA HIS A 182 14.39 -2.48 -14.87
C HIS A 182 13.49 -1.29 -15.20
N SER A 183 13.34 -1.00 -16.51
CA SER A 183 12.38 -0.01 -16.97
C SER A 183 10.96 -0.54 -16.81
N GLY A 184 10.02 0.36 -16.57
CA GLY A 184 8.63 -0.04 -16.41
C GLY A 184 7.65 1.12 -16.35
N GLU A 185 6.37 0.77 -16.40
CA GLU A 185 5.27 1.71 -16.34
C GLU A 185 4.27 1.33 -15.23
N ILE A 186 3.95 2.30 -14.39
CA ILE A 186 2.85 2.28 -13.43
C ILE A 186 1.79 3.25 -13.94
N TYR A 187 0.60 2.74 -14.23
CA TYR A 187 -0.44 3.53 -14.88
C TYR A 187 -1.84 3.31 -14.26
N ASP A 188 -2.45 4.40 -13.82
CA ASP A 188 -3.85 4.43 -13.34
C ASP A 188 -4.13 3.37 -12.26
N VAL A 189 -3.33 3.42 -11.20
CA VAL A 189 -3.36 2.47 -10.08
C VAL A 189 -3.86 3.12 -8.80
N LEU A 190 -4.44 2.30 -7.93
CA LEU A 190 -4.77 2.66 -6.56
C LEU A 190 -3.90 1.85 -5.61
N PHE A 191 -2.90 2.49 -5.04
CA PHE A 191 -2.10 1.96 -3.95
C PHE A 191 -2.58 2.59 -2.65
N ASP A 192 -3.61 1.99 -2.06
CA ASP A 192 -4.26 2.50 -0.87
C ASP A 192 -3.64 1.83 0.36
N GLY A 193 -2.51 2.36 0.83
CA GLY A 193 -1.79 1.90 2.03
C GLY A 193 -0.61 1.00 1.73
N CYS A 194 0.50 1.65 1.38
CA CYS A 194 1.83 1.05 1.28
C CYS A 194 2.64 1.34 2.53
N TYR A 195 3.40 0.35 3.01
CA TYR A 195 4.50 0.57 3.93
C TYR A 195 5.71 1.19 3.20
N VAL A 196 6.14 0.61 2.08
CA VAL A 196 7.07 1.20 1.11
C VAL A 196 6.36 1.31 -0.24
N GLY A 197 6.50 2.47 -0.90
CA GLY A 197 5.79 2.74 -2.16
C GLY A 197 6.39 1.97 -3.34
N PHE A 198 7.61 2.34 -3.71
CA PHE A 198 8.33 1.78 -4.85
C PHE A 198 9.78 1.51 -4.47
N SER A 199 10.26 0.27 -4.69
CA SER A 199 11.65 -0.11 -4.50
C SER A 199 12.39 -0.29 -5.82
N SER A 200 13.61 0.21 -5.87
CA SER A 200 14.62 -0.13 -6.88
C SER A 200 15.98 -0.12 -6.21
N ARG A 201 16.18 -1.09 -5.32
CA ARG A 201 17.36 -1.20 -4.47
C ARG A 201 17.91 -2.63 -4.45
N PRO A 202 18.73 -3.02 -5.44
CA PRO A 202 19.23 -4.38 -5.54
C PRO A 202 19.99 -4.83 -4.30
N SER A 203 19.81 -6.10 -3.96
CA SER A 203 20.62 -6.81 -2.96
C SER A 203 21.95 -7.36 -3.52
N SER A 204 22.16 -7.27 -4.84
CA SER A 204 23.34 -7.77 -5.54
C SER A 204 23.86 -6.78 -6.59
N THR A 205 25.12 -6.91 -6.97
CA THR A 205 25.76 -6.03 -7.96
C THR A 205 25.45 -6.47 -9.38
N GLY A 206 25.48 -5.54 -10.35
CA GLY A 206 25.34 -5.84 -11.78
C GLY A 206 24.14 -5.18 -12.46
N TYR A 207 23.24 -4.58 -11.69
CA TYR A 207 22.13 -3.78 -12.19
C TYR A 207 22.53 -2.32 -12.35
N SER A 208 22.00 -1.63 -13.35
CA SER A 208 22.27 -0.21 -13.53
C SER A 208 21.04 0.60 -13.93
N GLY A 209 20.79 1.68 -13.18
CA GLY A 209 19.72 2.63 -13.48
C GLY A 209 20.03 3.64 -14.59
N ILE A 210 21.25 3.66 -15.14
CA ILE A 210 21.71 4.72 -16.04
C ILE A 210 20.83 4.88 -17.30
N ASN A 211 20.34 3.76 -17.84
CA ASN A 211 19.56 3.71 -19.07
C ASN A 211 18.13 3.20 -18.84
N THR A 212 17.68 3.14 -17.59
CA THR A 212 16.34 2.66 -17.28
C THR A 212 15.44 3.79 -16.86
N ILE A 213 14.14 3.59 -17.05
CA ILE A 213 13.13 4.61 -16.80
C ILE A 213 11.88 4.01 -16.19
N ILE A 214 11.39 4.64 -15.13
CA ILE A 214 10.12 4.33 -14.50
C ILE A 214 9.14 5.44 -14.84
N LYS A 215 8.05 5.08 -15.51
CA LYS A 215 6.97 5.99 -15.86
C LYS A 215 5.83 5.78 -14.88
N MET A 216 5.42 6.83 -14.19
CA MET A 216 4.32 6.82 -13.23
C MET A 216 3.29 7.85 -13.67
N ASN A 217 2.08 7.39 -14.00
CA ASN A 217 1.02 8.26 -14.47
C ASN A 217 -0.33 7.87 -13.87
N LYS A 218 -1.09 8.85 -13.38
CA LYS A 218 -2.38 8.64 -12.70
C LYS A 218 -2.29 7.69 -11.49
N MET A 219 -1.18 7.73 -10.77
CA MET A 219 -1.03 6.91 -9.58
C MET A 219 -1.67 7.59 -8.37
N LEU A 220 -2.51 6.87 -7.63
CA LEU A 220 -2.91 7.24 -6.28
C LEU A 220 -2.10 6.38 -5.32
N MET A 221 -1.24 6.98 -4.50
CA MET A 221 -0.42 6.25 -3.52
C MET A 221 -0.59 6.85 -2.14
N ARG A 222 -1.14 6.08 -1.20
CA ARG A 222 -1.20 6.41 0.21
C ARG A 222 -0.14 5.64 0.97
N MET A 223 0.75 6.36 1.62
CA MET A 223 1.68 5.81 2.60
C MET A 223 0.95 5.67 3.93
N GLU A 224 0.81 4.44 4.40
CA GLU A 224 0.07 4.12 5.61
C GLU A 224 1.01 3.66 6.72
N PRO A 225 0.99 4.34 7.88
CA PRO A 225 1.66 3.85 9.07
C PRO A 225 1.07 2.52 9.53
N MET A 226 1.94 1.52 9.69
CA MET A 226 1.61 0.16 10.13
C MET A 226 2.31 -0.15 11.46
N PRO A 227 1.76 -1.08 12.27
CA PRO A 227 2.30 -1.38 13.60
C PRO A 227 3.65 -2.10 13.52
N TYR A 228 4.49 -1.85 14.54
CA TYR A 228 5.82 -2.41 14.70
C TYR A 228 6.66 -2.34 13.41
N PRO A 229 6.98 -1.12 12.92
CA PRO A 229 7.67 -0.93 11.65
C PRO A 229 9.07 -1.56 11.65
N TYR A 230 9.67 -1.68 10.46
CA TYR A 230 10.97 -2.32 10.29
C TYR A 230 12.03 -1.78 11.26
N LYS A 231 12.53 -2.67 12.14
CA LYS A 231 13.53 -2.35 13.16
C LYS A 231 13.13 -1.20 14.09
N TRP A 232 11.85 -1.04 14.41
CA TRP A 232 11.34 0.03 15.26
C TRP A 232 12.02 0.16 16.64
N ASP A 233 12.56 -0.93 17.16
CA ASP A 233 13.21 -1.06 18.46
C ASP A 233 14.71 -0.73 18.44
N THR A 234 15.32 -0.75 17.25
CA THR A 234 16.77 -0.67 17.05
C THR A 234 17.18 0.45 16.10
N LYS A 235 16.30 0.86 15.17
CA LYS A 235 16.47 2.05 14.35
C LYS A 235 15.85 3.25 15.04
N SER A 236 16.52 4.40 14.92
CA SER A 236 16.01 5.71 15.33
C SER A 236 15.03 6.31 14.32
N ASP A 237 14.31 5.49 13.55
CA ASP A 237 13.29 5.99 12.62
C ASP A 237 12.11 6.53 13.44
N PRO A 238 11.48 7.65 13.01
CA PRO A 238 10.35 8.21 13.75
C PRO A 238 9.18 7.24 13.75
N THR A 239 8.75 6.87 14.94
CA THR A 239 7.50 6.15 15.19
C THR A 239 6.56 7.03 15.99
N PHE A 240 5.30 6.63 16.07
CA PHE A 240 4.32 7.28 16.93
C PHE A 240 3.31 6.28 17.45
N THR A 241 2.62 6.67 18.52
CA THR A 241 1.53 5.88 19.10
C THR A 241 0.19 6.44 18.64
N VAL A 242 -0.77 5.55 18.48
CA VAL A 242 -2.16 5.93 18.23
C VAL A 242 -2.93 5.90 19.55
N PRO A 243 -3.70 6.95 19.89
CA PRO A 243 -4.65 6.87 21.00
C PRO A 243 -5.57 5.65 20.84
N GLY A 244 -5.68 4.84 21.90
CA GLY A 244 -6.45 3.59 21.89
C GLY A 244 -5.65 2.32 21.54
N TYR A 245 -4.40 2.44 21.07
CA TYR A 245 -3.55 1.31 20.64
C TYR A 245 -2.34 1.08 21.55
N GLY A 246 -2.45 1.54 22.81
CA GLY A 246 -1.40 1.38 23.81
C GLY A 246 -0.07 2.03 23.43
N VAL A 247 1.02 1.32 23.69
CA VAL A 247 2.40 1.74 23.36
C VAL A 247 2.88 1.24 21.99
N THR A 248 1.97 0.66 21.20
CA THR A 248 2.29 0.12 19.87
C THR A 248 2.86 1.23 18.98
N PRO A 249 4.07 1.06 18.45
CA PRO A 249 4.67 2.02 17.53
C PRO A 249 4.15 1.81 16.13
N PHE A 250 3.76 2.89 15.46
CA PHE A 250 3.36 2.92 14.07
C PHE A 250 4.36 3.71 13.23
N GLY A 251 4.53 3.29 11.98
CA GLY A 251 5.37 3.98 11.01
C GLY A 251 5.32 3.32 9.63
N TYR A 252 5.98 3.94 8.66
CA TYR A 252 6.14 3.41 7.31
C TYR A 252 7.55 3.66 6.78
N GLY A 253 7.90 2.97 5.69
CA GLY A 253 9.19 3.06 5.01
C GLY A 253 9.31 4.24 4.04
N ASN A 254 10.15 4.09 3.01
CA ASN A 254 10.30 5.12 1.98
C ASN A 254 9.14 5.07 0.98
N THR A 255 8.72 6.22 0.44
CA THR A 255 7.88 6.22 -0.78
C THR A 255 8.70 5.70 -1.96
N PHE A 256 9.96 6.13 -2.05
CA PHE A 256 10.94 5.67 -3.04
C PHE A 256 12.17 5.08 -2.34
N LYS A 257 12.25 3.76 -2.26
CA LYS A 257 13.39 3.01 -1.70
C LYS A 257 14.38 2.72 -2.82
N LEU A 258 15.39 3.59 -2.98
CA LEU A 258 16.27 3.56 -4.14
C LEU A 258 17.73 3.23 -3.77
N ASP A 259 18.49 2.72 -4.75
CA ASP A 259 19.95 2.53 -4.64
C ASP A 259 20.70 3.82 -4.95
N ASN A 260 21.29 4.43 -3.92
CA ASN A 260 21.93 5.73 -4.00
C ASN A 260 23.05 5.74 -5.06
N GLY A 261 22.88 6.55 -6.11
CA GLY A 261 23.82 6.69 -7.22
C GLY A 261 23.57 5.73 -8.40
N ASN A 262 22.63 4.79 -8.27
CA ASN A 262 22.29 3.81 -9.31
C ASN A 262 20.78 3.76 -9.62
N GLU A 263 20.04 4.79 -9.21
CA GLU A 263 18.61 4.89 -9.37
C GLU A 263 18.22 4.96 -10.86
N PRO A 264 17.04 4.44 -11.25
CA PRO A 264 16.50 4.65 -12.59
C PRO A 264 16.13 6.12 -12.81
N ASN A 265 15.86 6.50 -14.06
CA ASN A 265 15.23 7.78 -14.35
C ASN A 265 13.71 7.71 -14.10
N PHE A 266 13.07 8.86 -13.89
CA PHE A 266 11.64 8.93 -13.56
C PHE A 266 10.88 9.94 -14.43
N GLU A 267 9.72 9.51 -14.90
CA GLU A 267 8.66 10.38 -15.42
C GLU A 267 7.46 10.25 -14.49
N ILE A 268 7.04 11.33 -13.82
CA ILE A 268 5.94 11.29 -12.84
C ILE A 268 4.91 12.34 -13.19
N THR A 269 3.71 11.90 -13.54
CA THR A 269 2.63 12.80 -13.97
C THR A 269 1.28 12.43 -13.39
N ASN A 270 0.40 13.42 -13.20
CA ASN A 270 -1.01 13.23 -12.85
C ASN A 270 -1.22 12.38 -11.58
N SER A 271 -0.25 12.33 -10.67
CA SER A 271 -0.22 11.39 -9.55
C SER A 271 -0.43 12.10 -8.21
N ILE A 272 -1.06 11.40 -7.27
CA ILE A 272 -1.34 11.90 -5.93
C ILE A 272 -0.66 10.99 -4.91
N PHE A 273 0.19 11.59 -4.08
CA PHE A 273 0.84 10.95 -2.96
C PHE A 273 0.19 11.44 -1.68
N LEU A 274 -0.30 10.54 -0.83
CA LEU A 274 -0.82 10.87 0.49
C LEU A 274 0.12 10.33 1.55
N HIS A 275 0.57 11.21 2.44
CA HIS A 275 1.38 10.88 3.61
C HIS A 275 0.59 11.18 4.87
N GLU A 276 0.28 10.15 5.66
CA GLU A 276 -0.56 10.30 6.86
C GLU A 276 0.19 10.86 8.07
N TYR A 277 1.49 10.62 8.10
CA TYR A 277 2.35 10.90 9.25
C TYR A 277 3.70 11.47 8.81
N ASP A 278 4.37 12.12 9.75
CA ASP A 278 5.71 12.67 9.60
C ASP A 278 6.72 11.56 9.33
N SER A 279 7.26 11.54 8.11
CA SER A 279 8.34 10.63 7.78
C SER A 279 9.51 11.43 7.21
N GLU A 280 10.67 11.37 7.87
CA GLU A 280 11.96 11.79 7.30
C GLU A 280 12.42 10.74 6.27
N LYS A 281 11.58 10.49 5.26
CA LYS A 281 11.72 9.42 4.28
C LYS A 281 11.76 9.98 2.88
N ASP A 282 12.27 9.18 1.94
CA ASP A 282 12.39 9.57 0.55
C ASP A 282 11.00 9.61 -0.11
N ILE A 283 10.34 10.79 -0.01
CA ILE A 283 8.96 11.02 -0.49
C ILE A 283 8.87 11.22 -2.01
N PHE A 284 10.00 11.51 -2.66
CA PHE A 284 10.10 11.76 -4.09
C PHE A 284 11.46 11.25 -4.57
N PRO A 285 11.61 10.77 -5.82
CA PRO A 285 12.92 10.38 -6.34
C PRO A 285 13.87 11.60 -6.38
N PRO A 286 15.19 11.35 -6.40
CA PRO A 286 16.17 12.42 -6.57
C PRO A 286 15.84 13.29 -7.77
N ILE A 287 15.75 14.62 -7.58
CA ILE A 287 15.35 15.58 -8.62
C ILE A 287 16.21 15.46 -9.88
N ALA A 288 17.49 15.10 -9.73
CA ALA A 288 18.41 14.87 -10.84
C ALA A 288 17.99 13.71 -11.76
N LYS A 289 17.29 12.70 -11.22
CA LYS A 289 16.82 11.51 -11.93
C LYS A 289 15.43 11.69 -12.55
N VAL A 290 14.72 12.75 -12.19
CA VAL A 290 13.44 13.08 -12.82
C VAL A 290 13.71 13.77 -14.16
N THR A 291 13.06 13.26 -15.21
CA THR A 291 13.15 13.78 -16.59
C THR A 291 11.85 14.47 -17.02
N VAL A 292 10.70 13.99 -16.53
CA VAL A 292 9.38 14.60 -16.76
C VAL A 292 8.64 14.69 -15.44
N CYS A 293 8.09 15.87 -15.13
CA CYS A 293 7.18 16.03 -14.02
C CYS A 293 6.07 17.04 -14.28
N ALA A 294 4.81 16.65 -14.08
CA ALA A 294 3.66 17.54 -14.26
C ALA A 294 2.42 17.08 -13.48
N ASN A 295 1.67 18.05 -12.93
CA ASN A 295 0.32 17.82 -12.40
C ASN A 295 0.25 16.76 -11.28
N ASN A 296 1.22 16.77 -10.37
CA ASN A 296 1.21 15.89 -9.20
C ASN A 296 0.75 16.65 -7.96
N THR A 297 0.21 15.92 -6.99
CA THR A 297 -0.19 16.45 -5.68
C THR A 297 0.45 15.63 -4.58
N LEU A 298 1.02 16.30 -3.58
CA LEU A 298 1.42 15.72 -2.31
C LEU A 298 0.43 16.19 -1.24
N ILE A 299 -0.31 15.26 -0.66
CA ILE A 299 -1.17 15.47 0.51
C ILE A 299 -0.35 15.10 1.74
N TRP A 300 -0.10 16.08 2.62
CA TRP A 300 0.62 15.90 3.87
C TRP A 300 -0.34 16.07 5.05
N LEU A 301 -0.67 14.96 5.73
CA LEU A 301 -1.55 14.96 6.90
C LEU A 301 -0.78 14.93 8.23
N GLY A 302 0.55 14.86 8.18
CA GLY A 302 1.43 14.96 9.35
C GLY A 302 1.41 16.34 10.01
N ASP A 303 2.38 16.58 10.89
CA ASP A 303 2.65 17.91 11.45
C ASP A 303 2.96 18.88 10.30
N PRO A 304 2.18 19.98 10.15
CA PRO A 304 2.41 20.97 9.10
C PRO A 304 3.80 21.62 9.18
N THR A 305 4.44 21.65 10.35
CA THR A 305 5.79 22.22 10.52
C THR A 305 6.89 21.36 9.91
N LYS A 306 6.61 20.07 9.70
CA LYS A 306 7.51 19.10 9.05
C LYS A 306 7.17 18.86 7.58
N ALA A 307 6.19 19.59 7.04
CA ALA A 307 5.83 19.45 5.63
C ALA A 307 7.03 19.84 4.73
N PRO A 308 7.23 19.14 3.59
CA PRO A 308 8.47 19.18 2.82
C PRO A 308 8.54 20.38 1.86
N PHE A 309 8.34 21.60 2.37
CA PHE A 309 8.34 22.83 1.56
C PHE A 309 9.65 23.04 0.78
N SER A 310 10.80 22.73 1.38
CA SER A 310 12.10 22.85 0.69
C SER A 310 12.20 21.91 -0.52
N LEU A 311 11.67 20.69 -0.41
CA LEU A 311 11.64 19.76 -1.54
C LEU A 311 10.70 20.28 -2.63
N LEU A 312 9.52 20.78 -2.24
CA LEU A 312 8.55 21.38 -3.16
C LEU A 312 9.17 22.52 -3.97
N ASP A 313 9.91 23.42 -3.31
CA ASP A 313 10.57 24.55 -3.96
C ASP A 313 11.63 24.08 -4.96
N GLN A 314 12.46 23.10 -4.58
CA GLN A 314 13.49 22.54 -5.47
C GLN A 314 12.89 21.83 -6.68
N ILE A 315 11.82 21.05 -6.47
CA ILE A 315 11.10 20.37 -7.55
C ILE A 315 10.51 21.41 -8.51
N ASN A 316 9.79 22.40 -7.99
CA ASN A 316 9.12 23.41 -8.82
C ASN A 316 10.10 24.39 -9.47
N ALA A 317 11.31 24.57 -8.92
CA ALA A 317 12.37 25.33 -9.59
C ALA A 317 12.86 24.63 -10.86
N LYS A 318 12.97 23.29 -10.85
CA LYS A 318 13.36 22.51 -12.05
C LYS A 318 12.17 22.24 -12.98
N PHE A 319 11.00 21.97 -12.40
CA PHE A 319 9.76 21.61 -13.12
C PHE A 319 8.60 22.48 -12.62
N PRO A 320 8.41 23.70 -13.17
CA PRO A 320 7.37 24.60 -12.70
C PRO A 320 5.97 23.96 -12.75
N GLY A 321 5.28 23.91 -11.59
CA GLY A 321 3.94 23.34 -11.46
C GLY A 321 3.90 21.80 -11.44
N CYS A 322 5.05 21.14 -11.26
CA CYS A 322 5.15 19.69 -11.14
C CYS A 322 4.39 19.14 -9.95
N LEU A 323 4.53 19.77 -8.78
CA LEU A 323 3.98 19.26 -7.52
C LEU A 323 3.26 20.39 -6.78
N ILE A 324 2.05 20.09 -6.30
CA ILE A 324 1.27 20.93 -5.38
C ILE A 324 1.26 20.26 -4.01
N LEU A 325 1.47 21.03 -2.94
CA LEU A 325 1.41 20.53 -1.56
C LEU A 325 0.11 20.96 -0.88
N ILE A 326 -0.61 19.99 -0.31
CA ILE A 326 -1.81 20.21 0.51
C ILE A 326 -1.52 19.76 1.93
N THR A 327 -1.50 20.70 2.88
CA THR A 327 -1.31 20.42 4.32
C THR A 327 -2.61 20.50 5.13
N GLY A 328 -3.69 21.00 4.54
CA GLY A 328 -5.00 21.09 5.18
C GLY A 328 -5.64 19.70 5.30
N LYS A 329 -5.72 19.14 6.50
CA LYS A 329 -6.22 17.76 6.75
C LYS A 329 -7.58 17.48 6.10
N VAL A 330 -8.55 18.38 6.27
CA VAL A 330 -9.90 18.22 5.70
C VAL A 330 -9.85 18.24 4.17
N GLN A 331 -9.13 19.20 3.60
CA GLN A 331 -8.98 19.34 2.15
C GLN A 331 -8.28 18.12 1.54
N GLY A 332 -7.17 17.68 2.14
CA GLY A 332 -6.40 16.52 1.71
C GLY A 332 -7.22 15.24 1.75
N LYS A 333 -7.90 14.96 2.87
CA LYS A 333 -8.77 13.78 3.01
C LYS A 333 -9.94 13.80 2.02
N THR A 334 -10.54 14.98 1.79
CA THR A 334 -11.64 15.12 0.81
C THR A 334 -11.15 14.83 -0.60
N LEU A 335 -10.02 15.42 -1.01
CA LEU A 335 -9.43 15.17 -2.32
C LEU A 335 -9.08 13.68 -2.51
N TRP A 336 -8.47 13.05 -1.50
CA TRP A 336 -8.16 11.61 -1.55
C TRP A 336 -9.41 10.78 -1.73
N LYS A 337 -10.43 11.03 -0.89
CA LYS A 337 -11.71 10.33 -0.95
C LYS A 337 -12.34 10.41 -2.34
N ASP A 338 -12.42 11.62 -2.90
CA ASP A 338 -13.00 11.86 -4.22
C ASP A 338 -12.23 11.12 -5.32
N LYS A 339 -10.89 11.07 -5.23
CA LYS A 339 -10.04 10.43 -6.24
C LYS A 339 -10.06 8.91 -6.16
N VAL A 340 -10.14 8.34 -4.97
CA VAL A 340 -10.36 6.90 -4.79
C VAL A 340 -11.74 6.48 -5.29
N ALA A 341 -12.78 7.26 -4.99
CA ALA A 341 -14.12 7.02 -5.51
C ALA A 341 -14.17 7.08 -7.05
N ASP A 342 -13.54 8.08 -7.66
CA ASP A 342 -13.39 8.18 -9.12
C ASP A 342 -12.65 6.96 -9.69
N TRP A 343 -11.54 6.53 -9.07
CA TRP A 343 -10.80 5.34 -9.52
C TRP A 343 -11.68 4.09 -9.49
N HIS A 344 -12.38 3.81 -8.39
CA HIS A 344 -13.28 2.66 -8.32
C HIS A 344 -14.46 2.72 -9.29
N GLN A 345 -14.92 3.93 -9.65
CA GLN A 345 -15.94 4.14 -10.67
C GLN A 345 -15.42 3.81 -12.07
N ARG A 346 -14.19 4.22 -12.40
CA ARG A 346 -13.53 3.94 -13.68
C ARG A 346 -13.08 2.50 -13.83
N HIS A 347 -12.82 1.81 -12.71
CA HIS A 347 -12.40 0.41 -12.66
C HIS A 347 -13.47 -0.45 -11.93
N PRO A 348 -14.70 -0.55 -12.47
CA PRO A 348 -15.81 -1.25 -11.82
C PRO A 348 -15.49 -2.72 -11.52
N ASP A 349 -14.69 -3.35 -12.38
CA ASP A 349 -14.40 -4.78 -12.35
C ASP A 349 -13.19 -5.17 -11.48
N VAL A 350 -12.47 -4.21 -10.91
CA VAL A 350 -11.34 -4.49 -10.02
C VAL A 350 -11.83 -4.60 -8.58
N GLY A 351 -11.52 -5.70 -7.90
CA GLY A 351 -11.97 -5.94 -6.53
C GLY A 351 -13.49 -6.08 -6.40
N VAL A 352 -14.17 -6.66 -7.39
CA VAL A 352 -15.62 -6.93 -7.33
C VAL A 352 -15.98 -7.64 -6.02
N ASN A 353 -17.04 -7.15 -5.37
CA ASN A 353 -17.51 -7.58 -4.03
C ASN A 353 -16.54 -7.35 -2.86
N ARG A 354 -15.42 -6.64 -3.08
CA ARG A 354 -14.43 -6.30 -2.05
C ARG A 354 -14.24 -4.80 -1.87
N LYS A 355 -14.89 -3.98 -2.70
CA LYS A 355 -14.85 -2.52 -2.58
C LYS A 355 -15.50 -2.09 -1.26
N PRO A 356 -14.92 -1.12 -0.55
CA PRO A 356 -15.54 -0.55 0.64
C PRO A 356 -16.89 0.12 0.28
N ALA A 357 -17.80 0.19 1.25
CA ALA A 357 -19.10 0.84 1.08
C ALA A 357 -18.97 2.35 0.76
N VAL A 358 -17.92 2.99 1.28
CA VAL A 358 -17.58 4.38 1.01
C VAL A 358 -16.11 4.45 0.56
N PRO A 359 -15.83 4.34 -0.75
CA PRO A 359 -14.47 4.38 -1.26
C PRO A 359 -13.72 5.65 -0.87
N GLY A 360 -12.47 5.46 -0.43
CA GLY A 360 -11.58 6.55 -0.01
C GLY A 360 -11.89 7.14 1.36
N GLU A 361 -12.98 6.72 2.02
CA GLU A 361 -13.03 6.79 3.48
C GLU A 361 -12.24 5.62 4.04
N TYR A 362 -11.17 5.95 4.73
CA TYR A 362 -10.36 4.98 5.43
C TYR A 362 -10.43 5.27 6.94
N THR A 363 -10.60 4.21 7.71
CA THR A 363 -10.36 4.22 9.16
C THR A 363 -8.89 3.92 9.36
N TRP A 364 -8.18 4.87 9.98
CA TRP A 364 -6.79 4.67 10.38
C TRP A 364 -6.65 4.79 11.90
N PRO A 365 -5.91 3.89 12.56
CA PRO A 365 -5.23 2.72 12.01
C PRO A 365 -6.20 1.65 11.47
N ARG A 366 -5.76 0.90 10.45
CA ARG A 366 -6.58 -0.11 9.76
C ARG A 366 -6.71 -1.42 10.49
N TYR A 367 -5.67 -1.78 11.24
CA TYR A 367 -5.87 -2.59 12.42
C TYR A 367 -6.82 -1.81 13.31
N GLN A 368 -8.10 -2.18 13.30
CA GLN A 368 -8.88 -2.05 14.52
C GLN A 368 -8.10 -2.87 15.53
N GLY A 369 -7.79 -2.31 16.69
CA GLY A 369 -7.06 -3.05 17.72
C GLY A 369 -7.66 -4.44 17.89
N SER A 370 -7.03 -5.30 18.66
CA SER A 370 -7.88 -5.99 19.62
C SER A 370 -8.63 -4.88 20.34
N VAL A 371 -9.85 -4.57 19.87
CA VAL A 371 -10.70 -3.59 20.52
C VAL A 371 -10.86 -4.22 21.88
N ILE A 372 -10.46 -3.53 22.92
CA ILE A 372 -10.44 -4.15 24.24
C ILE A 372 -11.87 -4.62 24.53
N GLY A 373 -12.10 -5.93 24.59
CA GLY A 373 -13.46 -6.52 24.58
C GLY A 373 -13.84 -7.31 23.32
N ASP A 374 -13.07 -7.29 22.24
CA ASP A 374 -13.29 -8.03 20.99
C ASP A 374 -12.51 -9.34 21.05
N ALA A 375 -13.19 -10.39 21.51
CA ALA A 375 -12.61 -11.71 21.71
C ALA A 375 -12.69 -12.58 20.45
N ASP A 376 -13.64 -12.30 19.54
CA ASP A 376 -13.76 -13.06 18.29
C ASP A 376 -12.92 -12.47 17.14
N GLY A 377 -12.38 -11.26 17.35
CA GLY A 377 -11.51 -10.55 16.43
C GLY A 377 -12.25 -9.98 15.22
N ASP A 378 -13.58 -9.82 15.28
CA ASP A 378 -14.39 -9.31 14.18
C ASP A 378 -14.40 -7.77 14.06
N GLY A 379 -13.67 -7.11 14.96
CA GLY A 379 -13.49 -5.67 15.01
C GLY A 379 -14.63 -4.93 15.69
N LYS A 380 -15.52 -5.63 16.41
CA LYS A 380 -16.62 -5.06 17.19
C LYS A 380 -16.57 -5.61 18.60
N VAL A 381 -17.09 -4.84 19.56
CA VAL A 381 -17.34 -5.36 20.91
C VAL A 381 -18.84 -5.58 21.06
N ASP A 382 -19.30 -6.78 20.78
CA ASP A 382 -20.70 -7.14 20.76
C ASP A 382 -21.03 -8.41 21.56
N GLY A 383 -22.25 -8.92 21.36
CA GLY A 383 -22.74 -10.08 22.09
C GLY A 383 -21.96 -11.36 21.83
N LYS A 384 -21.21 -11.47 20.73
CA LYS A 384 -20.38 -12.65 20.44
C LYS A 384 -19.16 -12.71 21.34
N ASP A 385 -18.51 -11.58 21.60
CA ASP A 385 -17.35 -11.52 22.50
C ASP A 385 -17.75 -11.85 23.92
N TYR A 386 -18.93 -11.40 24.33
CA TYR A 386 -19.52 -11.79 25.60
C TYR A 386 -19.69 -13.30 25.72
N LEU A 387 -20.10 -13.98 24.65
CA LEU A 387 -20.25 -15.44 24.67
C LEU A 387 -18.88 -16.14 24.80
N ILE A 388 -17.84 -15.58 24.18
CA ILE A 388 -16.47 -16.10 24.34
C ILE A 388 -15.98 -15.90 25.77
N TRP A 389 -16.07 -14.69 26.32
CA TRP A 389 -15.73 -14.40 27.72
C TRP A 389 -16.50 -15.32 28.68
N LEU A 390 -17.82 -15.44 28.47
CA LEU A 390 -18.69 -16.26 29.32
C LEU A 390 -18.29 -17.75 29.29
N SER A 391 -17.87 -18.25 28.13
CA SER A 391 -17.44 -19.65 27.97
C SER A 391 -16.13 -19.98 28.70
N HIS A 392 -15.30 -18.97 28.95
CA HIS A 392 -14.01 -19.10 29.65
C HIS A 392 -14.01 -18.49 31.06
N TYR A 393 -15.13 -17.94 31.53
CA TYR A 393 -15.22 -17.31 32.85
C TYR A 393 -14.74 -18.24 33.98
N ASN A 394 -13.89 -17.69 34.85
CA ASN A 394 -13.23 -18.37 35.96
C ASN A 394 -12.23 -19.46 35.54
N GLN A 395 -11.68 -19.35 34.33
CA GLN A 395 -10.61 -20.21 33.82
C GLN A 395 -9.31 -19.39 33.64
N PRO A 396 -8.15 -19.96 33.99
CA PRO A 396 -6.88 -19.39 33.57
C PRO A 396 -6.70 -19.59 32.06
N THR A 397 -6.01 -18.67 31.39
CA THR A 397 -5.77 -18.77 29.95
C THR A 397 -4.36 -18.31 29.59
N THR A 398 -3.82 -18.90 28.53
CA THR A 398 -2.62 -18.42 27.81
C THR A 398 -2.98 -17.80 26.46
N ASN A 399 -4.24 -17.86 26.04
CA ASN A 399 -4.74 -17.32 24.77
C ASN A 399 -5.16 -15.84 24.90
N GLY A 400 -5.17 -15.29 26.13
CA GLY A 400 -5.43 -13.88 26.39
C GLY A 400 -6.82 -13.44 25.91
N VAL A 401 -6.88 -12.35 25.16
CA VAL A 401 -8.11 -11.73 24.68
C VAL A 401 -9.01 -12.69 23.90
N LYS A 402 -8.43 -13.68 23.19
CA LYS A 402 -9.21 -14.69 22.44
C LYS A 402 -10.07 -15.60 23.31
N ASP A 403 -9.76 -15.69 24.60
CA ASP A 403 -10.58 -16.40 25.60
C ASP A 403 -11.36 -15.39 26.48
N GLY A 404 -11.28 -14.09 26.21
CA GLY A 404 -11.90 -13.04 27.02
C GLY A 404 -11.08 -12.58 28.22
N ASP A 405 -9.77 -12.84 28.28
CA ASP A 405 -8.86 -12.21 29.25
C ASP A 405 -8.44 -10.84 28.71
N PHE A 406 -9.26 -9.83 28.98
CA PHE A 406 -9.17 -8.49 28.42
C PHE A 406 -8.23 -7.57 29.21
N ASP A 407 -7.85 -7.92 30.45
CA ASP A 407 -6.76 -7.24 31.19
C ASP A 407 -5.40 -7.94 31.10
N ILE A 408 -5.34 -9.12 30.44
CA ILE A 408 -4.13 -9.89 30.15
C ILE A 408 -3.42 -10.32 31.45
N ASN A 409 -4.18 -10.58 32.51
CA ASN A 409 -3.62 -11.06 33.78
C ASN A 409 -3.46 -12.60 33.83
N GLY A 410 -3.88 -13.30 32.77
CA GLY A 410 -3.87 -14.75 32.65
C GLY A 410 -5.10 -15.44 33.24
N ASN A 411 -6.13 -14.70 33.66
CA ASN A 411 -7.37 -15.25 34.23
C ASN A 411 -8.60 -14.49 33.71
N VAL A 412 -9.52 -15.22 33.06
CA VAL A 412 -10.79 -14.67 32.61
C VAL A 412 -11.75 -14.53 33.79
N ASN A 413 -12.03 -13.30 34.22
CA ASN A 413 -12.77 -13.03 35.45
C ASN A 413 -13.70 -11.80 35.32
N GLY A 414 -14.21 -11.32 36.47
CA GLY A 414 -15.16 -10.21 36.51
C GLY A 414 -14.58 -8.86 36.12
N LEU A 415 -13.26 -8.67 36.22
CA LEU A 415 -12.58 -7.46 35.73
C LEU A 415 -12.63 -7.40 34.20
N ASP A 416 -12.43 -8.53 33.52
CA ASP A 416 -12.54 -8.63 32.07
C ASP A 416 -13.96 -8.31 31.60
N TYR A 417 -14.98 -8.75 32.33
CA TYR A 417 -16.36 -8.36 32.03
C TYR A 417 -16.59 -6.85 32.09
N LEU A 418 -16.04 -6.17 33.11
CA LEU A 418 -16.15 -4.72 33.23
C LEU A 418 -15.44 -4.02 32.06
N ILE A 419 -14.35 -4.60 31.58
CA ILE A 419 -13.60 -4.13 30.42
C ILE A 419 -14.42 -4.30 29.15
N TRP A 420 -14.97 -5.50 28.87
CA TRP A 420 -15.88 -5.73 27.75
C TRP A 420 -17.08 -4.77 27.79
N LEU A 421 -17.75 -4.68 28.94
CA LEU A 421 -18.93 -3.85 29.11
C LEU A 421 -18.64 -2.36 28.87
N SER A 422 -17.46 -1.88 29.27
CA SER A 422 -17.05 -0.49 29.05
C SER A 422 -16.79 -0.15 27.57
N ASN A 423 -16.57 -1.17 26.75
CA ASN A 423 -16.34 -1.05 25.31
C ASN A 423 -17.55 -1.52 24.47
N TYR A 424 -18.62 -2.05 25.08
CA TYR A 424 -19.75 -2.61 24.33
C TYR A 424 -20.37 -1.61 23.34
N GLY A 425 -20.47 -2.04 22.07
CA GLY A 425 -20.99 -1.26 20.95
C GLY A 425 -19.98 -0.36 20.24
N SER A 426 -18.68 -0.50 20.54
CA SER A 426 -17.58 0.14 19.81
C SER A 426 -17.26 -0.50 18.47
#